data_AF-Q6LJI5-F1
#
_entry.id   AF-Q6LJI5-F1
#
_cell.length_a   1.000
_cell.length_b   1.000
_cell.length_c   1.000
_cell.angle_alpha   90.00
_cell.angle_beta   90.00
_cell.angle_gamma   90.00
#
_symmetry.space_group_name_H-M   'P 1'
#
loop_
_entity.id
_entity.type
_entity.pdbx_description
1 polymer ?
#
loop_
_entity_poly.entity_id
_entity_poly.type
_entity_poly.pdbx_seq_one_letter_code
_entity_poly.pdbx_strand_id
1 'polypeptide(L)'
;MMYKPFFKHYKHAILILASVIFSGCAAYADLNYNKLYGTPEPQQRILEAESFHAQHYVNDVKPIIDNRCVVCHACYDAPCQLKMSSAEGIDRGANKDKV
;
A
#
# COMPACT_ATOMS: atom_id res chain seq x y z
N MET A 1 -37.56 -14.14 34.92
CA MET A 1 -37.03 -13.95 33.55
C MET A 1 -36.56 -12.49 33.39
N MET A 2 -35.47 -12.07 34.04
CA MET A 2 -35.09 -10.63 34.18
C MET A 2 -33.60 -10.30 34.00
N TYR A 3 -32.73 -11.26 33.63
CA TYR A 3 -31.28 -11.04 33.50
C TYR A 3 -30.80 -10.70 32.06
N LYS A 4 -31.64 -10.87 31.04
CA LYS A 4 -31.22 -10.74 29.63
C LYS A 4 -30.72 -9.35 29.16
N PRO A 5 -31.16 -8.18 29.67
CA PRO A 5 -30.76 -6.89 29.08
C PRO A 5 -29.29 -6.54 29.39
N PHE A 6 -28.81 -6.81 30.61
CA PHE A 6 -27.45 -6.49 31.02
C PHE A 6 -26.38 -7.25 30.20
N PHE A 7 -26.64 -8.52 29.90
CA PHE A 7 -25.74 -9.35 29.09
C PHE A 7 -25.69 -8.92 27.61
N LYS A 8 -26.76 -8.32 27.10
CA LYS A 8 -26.83 -7.78 25.73
C LYS A 8 -25.99 -6.51 25.59
N HIS A 9 -26.07 -5.60 26.56
CA HIS A 9 -25.27 -4.36 26.57
C HIS A 9 -23.77 -4.64 26.74
N TYR A 10 -23.40 -5.62 27.59
CA TYR A 10 -21.99 -6.04 27.75
C TYR A 10 -21.40 -6.63 26.46
N LYS A 11 -22.17 -7.45 25.72
CA LYS A 11 -21.74 -7.99 24.43
C LYS A 11 -21.55 -6.90 23.37
N HIS A 12 -22.46 -5.94 23.29
CA HIS A 12 -22.32 -4.81 22.37
C HIS A 12 -21.14 -3.92 22.72
N ALA A 13 -20.89 -3.67 24.01
CA ALA A 13 -19.72 -2.92 24.46
C ALA A 13 -18.40 -3.62 24.09
N ILE A 14 -18.31 -4.95 24.25
CA ILE A 14 -17.15 -5.72 23.83
C ILE A 14 -16.95 -5.64 22.31
N LEU A 15 -18.02 -5.79 21.53
CA LEU A 15 -17.93 -5.74 20.07
C LEU A 15 -17.47 -4.37 19.57
N ILE A 16 -17.96 -3.28 20.18
CA ILE A 16 -17.53 -1.92 19.85
C ILE A 16 -16.06 -1.70 20.26
N LEU A 17 -15.66 -2.14 21.45
CA LEU A 17 -14.27 -2.02 21.88
C LEU A 17 -13.33 -2.79 20.95
N ALA A 18 -13.70 -4.01 20.58
CA ALA A 18 -12.95 -4.81 19.62
C ALA A 18 -12.86 -4.10 18.26
N SER A 19 -13.96 -3.55 17.72
CA SER A 19 -13.93 -2.85 16.43
C SER A 19 -13.06 -1.60 16.47
N VAL A 20 -13.09 -0.83 17.57
CA VAL A 20 -12.21 0.34 17.76
C VAL A 20 -10.75 -0.09 17.78
N ILE A 21 -10.40 -1.12 18.57
CA ILE A 21 -9.03 -1.64 18.65
C ILE A 21 -8.53 -2.13 17.29
N PHE A 22 -9.33 -2.91 16.56
CA PHE A 22 -8.95 -3.41 15.24
C PHE A 22 -8.86 -2.29 14.18
N SER A 23 -9.71 -1.27 14.26
CA SER A 23 -9.64 -0.10 13.35
C SER A 23 -8.44 0.82 13.63
N GLY A 24 -7.92 0.82 14.86
CA GLY A 24 -6.79 1.67 15.27
C GLY A 24 -5.47 1.33 14.56
N CYS A 25 -5.28 0.08 14.14
CA CYS A 25 -4.05 -0.35 13.46
C CYS A 25 -3.82 0.36 12.12
N ALA A 26 -4.88 0.57 11.33
CA ALA A 26 -4.77 1.21 10.02
C ALA A 26 -4.42 2.70 10.13
N ALA A 27 -5.05 3.41 11.08
CA ALA A 27 -4.78 4.83 11.31
C ALA A 27 -3.37 5.08 11.85
N TYR A 28 -2.87 4.21 12.73
CA TYR A 28 -1.51 4.33 13.26
C TYR A 28 -0.44 4.18 12.16
N ALA A 29 -0.64 3.24 11.24
CA ALA A 29 0.30 3.02 10.14
C ALA A 29 0.41 4.24 9.21
N ASP A 30 -0.72 4.82 8.80
CA ASP A 30 -0.77 5.96 7.88
C ASP A 30 -0.11 7.22 8.48
N LEU A 31 -0.39 7.50 9.75
CA LEU A 31 0.20 8.64 10.47
C LEU A 31 1.71 8.49 10.69
N ASN A 32 2.20 7.26 10.85
CA ASN A 32 3.61 7.01 11.13
C ASN A 32 4.48 7.00 9.86
N TYR A 33 3.95 6.57 8.72
CA TYR A 33 4.75 6.49 7.49
C TYR A 33 5.18 7.86 6.96
N ASN A 34 4.29 8.85 6.97
CA ASN A 34 4.68 10.21 6.57
C ASN A 34 5.77 10.80 7.48
N LYS A 35 5.80 10.42 8.76
CA LYS A 35 6.86 10.82 9.69
C LYS A 35 8.19 10.15 9.39
N LEU A 36 8.18 8.87 9.01
CA LEU A 36 9.39 8.09 8.72
C LEU A 36 9.97 8.38 7.34
N TYR A 37 9.11 8.61 6.34
CA TYR A 37 9.48 8.62 4.92
C TYR A 37 9.12 9.92 4.19
N GLY A 38 8.43 10.86 4.84
CA GLY A 38 7.92 12.07 4.21
C GLY A 38 6.60 11.85 3.46
N THR A 39 6.08 12.93 2.86
CA THR A 39 4.88 12.85 2.02
C THR A 39 5.18 12.08 0.73
N PRO A 40 4.24 11.28 0.19
CA PRO A 40 4.46 10.55 -1.05
C PRO A 40 4.67 11.50 -2.24
N GLU A 41 5.84 11.46 -2.85
CA GLU A 41 6.21 12.27 -4.01
C GLU A 41 7.25 11.52 -4.86
N PRO A 42 7.21 11.62 -6.21
CA PRO A 42 8.25 11.08 -7.06
C PRO A 42 9.64 11.62 -6.71
N GLN A 43 10.64 10.75 -6.72
CA GLN A 43 12.03 11.07 -6.38
C GLN A 43 12.96 10.68 -7.52
N GLN A 44 14.12 11.33 -7.61
CA GLN A 44 15.16 10.90 -8.54
C GLN A 44 15.82 9.60 -8.03
N ARG A 45 15.40 8.46 -8.56
CA ARG A 45 15.90 7.12 -8.18
C ARG A 45 16.83 6.48 -9.21
N ILE A 46 17.27 7.23 -10.20
CA ILE A 46 18.26 6.77 -11.17
C ILE A 46 19.62 6.71 -10.48
N LEU A 47 20.24 5.53 -10.49
CA LEU A 47 21.57 5.28 -9.94
C LEU A 47 22.52 4.85 -11.06
N GLU A 48 23.83 4.94 -10.82
CA GLU A 48 24.83 4.34 -11.70
C GLU A 48 24.56 2.85 -11.87
N ALA A 49 24.72 2.35 -13.10
CA ALA A 49 24.30 1.01 -13.50
C ALA A 49 25.02 -0.08 -12.71
N GLU A 50 26.28 0.13 -12.37
CA GLU A 50 27.13 -0.77 -11.59
C GLU A 50 26.91 -0.69 -10.07
N SER A 51 26.09 0.26 -9.60
CA SER A 51 25.79 0.34 -8.16
C SER A 51 25.09 -0.93 -7.67
N PHE A 52 25.37 -1.32 -6.43
CA PHE A 52 24.77 -2.51 -5.82
C PHE A 52 23.23 -2.50 -5.92
N HIS A 53 22.61 -1.35 -5.65
CA HIS A 53 21.15 -1.22 -5.70
C HIS A 53 20.59 -1.32 -7.13
N ALA A 54 21.26 -0.74 -8.13
CA ALA A 54 20.84 -0.87 -9.53
C ALA A 54 20.94 -2.33 -9.98
N GLN A 55 22.04 -3.01 -9.67
CA GLN A 55 22.23 -4.43 -9.98
C GLN A 55 21.20 -5.31 -9.29
N HIS A 56 20.93 -5.08 -8.00
CA HIS A 56 19.89 -5.82 -7.27
C HIS A 56 18.50 -5.60 -7.89
N TYR A 57 18.16 -4.36 -8.26
CA TYR A 57 16.89 -4.08 -8.92
C TYR A 57 16.78 -4.82 -10.25
N VAL A 58 17.78 -4.74 -11.12
CA VAL A 58 17.74 -5.34 -12.46
C VAL A 58 17.73 -6.87 -12.40
N ASN A 59 18.53 -7.47 -11.52
CA ASN A 59 18.73 -8.92 -11.50
C ASN A 59 17.68 -9.65 -10.66
N ASP A 60 17.19 -9.05 -9.58
CA ASP A 60 16.30 -9.74 -8.63
C ASP A 60 14.87 -9.17 -8.62
N VAL A 61 14.73 -7.84 -8.60
CA VAL A 61 13.42 -7.19 -8.42
C VAL A 61 12.63 -7.11 -9.73
N LYS A 62 13.26 -6.63 -10.79
CA LYS A 62 12.64 -6.42 -12.10
C LYS A 62 12.03 -7.70 -12.68
N PRO A 63 12.69 -8.88 -12.65
CA PRO A 63 12.08 -10.11 -13.16
C PRO A 63 10.80 -10.50 -12.40
N ILE A 64 10.71 -10.20 -11.10
CA ILE A 64 9.50 -10.47 -10.32
C ILE A 64 8.36 -9.56 -10.77
N ILE A 65 8.65 -8.25 -10.92
CA ILE A 65 7.67 -7.25 -11.36
C ILE A 65 7.18 -7.58 -12.78
N ASP A 66 8.09 -7.90 -13.70
CA ASP A 66 7.77 -8.25 -15.08
C ASP A 66 6.85 -9.47 -15.14
N ASN A 67 7.14 -10.52 -14.37
CA ASN A 67 6.37 -11.77 -14.43
C ASN A 67 5.05 -11.75 -13.65
N ARG A 68 4.91 -10.89 -12.62
CA ARG A 68 3.75 -10.92 -11.71
C ARG A 68 2.85 -9.70 -11.80
N CYS A 69 3.41 -8.54 -12.15
CA CYS A 69 2.70 -7.27 -12.07
C CYS A 69 2.40 -6.70 -13.45
N VAL A 70 3.36 -6.78 -14.39
CA VAL A 70 3.22 -6.16 -15.71
C VAL A 70 2.06 -6.75 -16.50
N VAL A 71 1.72 -8.03 -16.34
CA VAL A 71 0.56 -8.65 -17.01
C VAL A 71 -0.76 -7.90 -16.76
N CYS A 72 -0.93 -7.30 -15.58
CA CYS A 72 -2.11 -6.49 -15.24
C CYS A 72 -1.83 -4.99 -15.27
N HIS A 73 -0.57 -4.57 -15.12
CA HIS A 73 -0.15 -3.17 -14.95
C HIS A 73 0.86 -2.72 -16.03
N ALA A 74 0.65 -3.11 -17.29
CA ALA A 74 1.57 -2.82 -18.39
C ALA A 74 1.46 -1.39 -18.94
N CYS A 75 0.26 -0.79 -18.93
CA CYS A 75 -0.05 0.43 -19.66
C CYS A 75 -1.01 1.36 -18.88
N TYR A 76 -1.34 2.51 -19.47
CA TYR A 76 -2.28 3.50 -18.94
C TYR A 76 -3.72 2.97 -18.82
N ASP A 77 -4.08 1.94 -19.58
CA ASP A 77 -5.40 1.29 -19.53
C ASP A 77 -5.52 0.28 -18.38
N ALA A 78 -4.44 0.06 -17.62
CA ALA A 78 -4.47 -0.78 -16.43
C ALA A 78 -5.38 -0.16 -15.36
N PRO A 79 -6.11 -0.98 -14.57
CA PRO A 79 -6.89 -0.47 -13.46
C PRO A 79 -6.00 0.39 -12.55
N CYS A 80 -6.47 1.61 -12.24
CA CYS A 80 -5.78 2.64 -11.45
C CYS A 80 -4.61 3.36 -12.15
N GLN A 81 -4.45 3.27 -13.48
CA GLN A 81 -3.38 3.92 -14.26
C GLN A 81 -1.95 3.67 -13.73
N LEU A 82 -1.75 2.57 -13.01
CA LEU A 82 -0.47 2.18 -12.43
C LEU A 82 0.35 1.41 -13.48
N LYS A 83 1.53 1.94 -13.82
CA LYS A 83 2.41 1.38 -14.86
C LYS A 83 3.66 0.75 -14.25
N MET A 84 3.59 -0.56 -14.01
CA MET A 84 4.68 -1.36 -13.42
C MET A 84 5.79 -1.72 -14.42
N SER A 85 5.59 -1.46 -15.72
CA SER A 85 6.60 -1.67 -16.76
C SER A 85 7.65 -0.55 -16.84
N SER A 86 7.49 0.53 -16.07
CA SER A 86 8.38 1.70 -16.07
C SER A 86 8.75 2.09 -14.65
N ALA A 87 10.02 2.41 -14.39
CA ALA A 87 10.47 2.85 -13.07
C ALA A 87 9.75 4.13 -12.61
N GLU A 88 9.53 5.07 -13.52
CA GLU A 88 8.81 6.33 -13.25
C GLU A 88 7.34 6.08 -12.92
N GLY A 89 6.73 5.08 -13.55
CA GLY A 89 5.36 4.65 -13.25
C GLY A 89 5.23 4.00 -11.87
N ILE A 90 6.24 3.24 -11.44
CA ILE A 90 6.31 2.65 -10.10
C ILE A 90 6.47 3.77 -9.06
N ASP A 91 7.38 4.71 -9.30
CA ASP A 91 7.69 5.79 -8.35
C ASP A 91 6.53 6.79 -8.18
N ARG A 92 5.86 7.15 -9.28
CA ARG A 92 4.64 7.96 -9.22
C ARG A 92 3.50 7.25 -8.49
N GLY A 93 3.42 5.93 -8.63
CA GLY A 93 2.29 5.15 -8.15
C GLY A 93 1.01 5.32 -8.99
N ALA A 94 -0.12 4.92 -8.41
CA ALA A 94 -1.41 4.92 -9.08
C ALA A 94 -1.99 6.34 -9.19
N ASN A 95 -2.65 6.65 -10.31
CA ASN A 95 -3.38 7.91 -10.45
C ASN A 95 -4.80 7.76 -9.90
N LYS A 96 -5.27 8.76 -9.15
CA LYS A 96 -6.63 8.83 -8.62
C LYS A 96 -7.64 9.29 -9.67
N ASP A 97 -7.17 9.95 -10.72
CA ASP A 97 -8.02 10.36 -11.84
C ASP A 97 -8.55 9.13 -12.57
N LYS A 98 -9.84 9.17 -12.91
CA LYS A 98 -10.47 8.10 -13.69
C LYS A 98 -10.12 8.27 -15.16
N VAL A 99 -9.79 7.17 -15.81
CA VAL A 99 -9.78 7.02 -17.28
C VAL A 99 -11.13 6.51 -17.75
#